data_AF-A0A3M3Z795-F1
#
_entry.id   AF-A0A3M3Z795-F1
#
_cell.length_a   1.000
_cell.length_b   1.000
_cell.length_c   1.000
_cell.angle_alpha   90.00
_cell.angle_beta   90.00
_cell.angle_gamma   90.00
#
_symmetry.space_group_name_H-M   'P 1'
#
loop_
_entity.id
_entity.type
_entity.pdbx_description
1 polymer ?
#
loop_
_entity_poly.entity_id
_entity_poly.type
_entity_poly.pdbx_seq_one_letter_code
_entity_poly.pdbx_strand_id
1 'polypeptide(L)'
;MKVVIINYTGTVGKTTIAANLLSPRMDGAPIYAIESINETAENLGMDVEKLRGNKFRELFQKLMLEDNAIIDVGASNVEDFMSNLEGFEEAHDEIDYYVVPVTSGTKEQTETATLIGTLAAMGIPAHKIRLVFNRVKSDVDSEFSIIISYHDRTQSFWINTQCSIFETELFDALSVKRISLNALMADETDYKTLLKDKSASMEDREVWSDFYGLKLLAKGVNRKLDVVFTELFREEALQ
;
A
#
# COMPACT_ATOMS: atom_id res chain seq x y z
N MET A 1 7.84 -11.73 6.83
CA MET A 1 6.54 -11.21 6.39
C MET A 1 6.64 -10.63 4.98
N LYS A 2 6.03 -11.32 4.00
CA LYS A 2 5.94 -10.95 2.59
C LYS A 2 4.52 -10.48 2.29
N VAL A 3 4.38 -9.19 1.95
CA VAL A 3 3.08 -8.53 1.77
C VAL A 3 2.92 -8.04 0.34
N VAL A 4 1.86 -8.49 -0.32
CA VAL A 4 1.45 -7.99 -1.63
C VAL A 4 0.41 -6.89 -1.45
N ILE A 5 0.57 -5.75 -2.11
CA ILE A 5 -0.41 -4.67 -2.16
C ILE A 5 -1.03 -4.65 -3.54
N ILE A 6 -2.33 -4.91 -3.63
CA ILE A 6 -2.98 -5.21 -4.91
C ILE A 6 -4.39 -4.65 -4.98
N ASN A 7 -4.74 -4.09 -6.14
CA ASN A 7 -6.09 -3.68 -6.51
C ASN A 7 -6.15 -3.38 -8.01
N TYR A 8 -7.21 -3.83 -8.70
CA TYR A 8 -7.48 -3.49 -10.10
C TYR A 8 -7.59 -1.98 -10.30
N THR A 9 -8.14 -1.25 -9.33
CA THR A 9 -8.30 0.19 -9.46
C THR A 9 -6.94 0.89 -9.29
N GLY A 10 -6.60 1.75 -10.25
CA GLY A 10 -5.55 2.75 -10.08
C GLY A 10 -5.87 3.73 -8.93
N THR A 11 -4.87 4.48 -8.46
CA THR A 11 -5.04 5.64 -7.55
C THR A 11 -5.71 5.41 -6.18
N VAL A 12 -6.07 4.17 -5.82
CA VAL A 12 -6.57 3.79 -4.47
C VAL A 12 -5.49 3.83 -3.37
N GLY A 13 -4.25 4.18 -3.69
CA GLY A 13 -3.18 4.41 -2.72
C GLY A 13 -2.24 3.24 -2.44
N LYS A 14 -2.11 2.26 -3.35
CA LYS A 14 -1.19 1.11 -3.20
C LYS A 14 0.24 1.52 -2.86
N THR A 15 0.86 2.33 -3.72
CA THR A 15 2.23 2.85 -3.52
C THR A 15 2.35 3.74 -2.29
N THR A 16 1.31 4.53 -1.97
CA THR A 16 1.28 5.35 -0.75
C THR A 16 1.35 4.48 0.51
N ILE A 17 0.59 3.38 0.53
CA ILE A 17 0.58 2.39 1.61
C ILE A 17 1.92 1.65 1.68
N ALA A 18 2.46 1.22 0.54
CA ALA A 18 3.79 0.60 0.48
C ALA A 18 4.85 1.48 1.14
N ALA A 19 4.91 2.75 0.72
CA ALA A 19 5.96 3.69 1.11
C ALA A 19 5.78 4.28 2.52
N ASN A 20 4.54 4.50 2.98
CA ASN A 20 4.30 5.26 4.21
C ASN A 20 3.69 4.44 5.35
N LEU A 21 2.95 3.37 5.05
CA LEU A 21 2.43 2.46 6.08
C LEU A 21 3.42 1.32 6.34
N LEU A 22 3.73 0.54 5.30
CA LEU A 22 4.45 -0.73 5.45
C LEU A 22 5.97 -0.53 5.59
N SER A 23 6.62 0.12 4.64
CA SER A 23 8.09 0.24 4.63
C SER A 23 8.67 0.81 5.94
N PRO A 24 8.09 1.84 6.58
CA PRO A 24 8.57 2.32 7.88
C PRO A 24 8.43 1.33 9.05
N ARG A 25 7.61 0.29 8.91
CA ARG A 25 7.21 -0.63 9.99
C ARG A 25 7.60 -2.09 9.73
N MET A 26 8.28 -2.35 8.62
CA MET A 26 8.77 -3.68 8.23
C MET A 26 10.30 -3.75 8.24
N ASP A 27 10.96 -3.02 9.15
CA ASP A 27 12.39 -3.12 9.44
C ASP A 27 13.32 -3.15 8.22
N GLY A 28 13.06 -2.25 7.25
CA GLY A 28 13.89 -2.14 6.05
C GLY A 28 13.61 -3.19 4.97
N ALA A 29 12.46 -3.88 5.04
CA ALA A 29 12.02 -4.79 3.99
C ALA A 29 12.11 -4.15 2.59
N PRO A 30 12.69 -4.85 1.59
CA PRO A 30 12.75 -4.37 0.22
C PRO A 30 11.34 -4.18 -0.36
N ILE A 31 11.18 -3.11 -1.14
CA ILE A 31 9.97 -2.86 -1.94
C ILE A 31 10.24 -3.30 -3.39
N TYR A 32 9.45 -4.23 -3.90
CA TYR A 32 9.42 -4.65 -5.29
C TYR A 32 8.19 -4.03 -5.96
N ALA A 33 8.40 -3.04 -6.82
CA ALA A 33 7.32 -2.44 -7.62
C ALA A 33 7.14 -3.21 -8.93
N ILE A 34 5.93 -3.75 -9.15
CA ILE A 34 5.56 -4.43 -10.39
C ILE A 34 4.85 -3.42 -11.30
N GLU A 35 5.66 -2.64 -12.01
CA GLU A 35 5.19 -1.64 -13.00
C GLU A 35 5.57 -1.99 -14.44
N SER A 36 6.76 -2.58 -14.62
CA SER A 36 7.53 -2.49 -15.87
C SER A 36 7.89 -3.84 -16.50
N ILE A 37 7.16 -4.91 -16.20
CA ILE A 37 7.26 -6.13 -17.02
C ILE A 37 6.92 -5.80 -18.49
N ASN A 38 6.10 -4.76 -18.72
CA ASN A 38 5.57 -4.39 -20.03
C ASN A 38 6.45 -3.45 -20.88
N GLU A 39 7.20 -2.51 -20.30
CA GLU A 39 7.90 -1.47 -21.10
C GLU A 39 9.17 -1.98 -21.80
N THR A 40 9.82 -3.04 -21.30
CA THR A 40 11.04 -3.57 -21.94
C THR A 40 10.77 -4.66 -22.98
N ALA A 41 9.56 -5.22 -23.01
CA ALA A 41 9.25 -6.41 -23.80
C ALA A 41 8.95 -6.11 -25.29
N GLU A 42 8.41 -4.93 -25.59
CA GLU A 42 8.06 -4.56 -26.98
C GLU A 42 9.30 -4.27 -27.87
N ASN A 43 10.44 -3.94 -27.27
CA ASN A 43 11.63 -3.49 -28.02
C ASN A 43 12.58 -4.60 -28.50
N LEU A 44 12.31 -5.88 -28.21
CA LEU A 44 13.30 -6.95 -28.38
C LEU A 44 12.94 -8.08 -29.35
N GLY A 45 11.77 -8.05 -30.00
CA GLY A 45 11.40 -9.04 -31.03
C GLY A 45 11.34 -10.50 -30.55
N MET A 46 11.32 -10.71 -29.22
CA MET A 46 11.11 -11.99 -28.57
C MET A 46 9.62 -12.17 -28.25
N ASP A 47 9.20 -13.42 -28.10
CA ASP A 47 7.85 -13.76 -27.66
C ASP A 47 7.56 -13.14 -26.28
N VAL A 48 6.70 -12.12 -26.27
CA VAL A 48 6.46 -11.23 -25.13
C VAL A 48 6.07 -12.03 -23.89
N GLU A 49 5.21 -13.04 -24.04
CA GLU A 49 4.75 -13.89 -22.94
C GLU A 49 5.90 -14.63 -22.24
N LYS A 50 6.88 -15.13 -23.00
CA LYS A 50 8.04 -15.83 -22.43
C LYS A 50 8.93 -14.90 -21.62
N LEU A 51 9.11 -13.65 -22.05
CA LEU A 51 9.87 -12.65 -21.30
C LEU A 51 9.15 -12.25 -19.99
N ARG A 52 7.82 -12.14 -20.02
CA ARG A 52 7.03 -11.84 -18.81
C ARG A 52 7.15 -12.96 -17.78
N GLY A 53 6.96 -14.21 -18.19
CA GLY A 53 7.08 -15.37 -17.30
C GLY A 53 8.49 -15.53 -16.70
N ASN A 54 9.54 -15.26 -17.49
CA ASN A 54 10.92 -15.31 -16.98
C ASN A 54 11.19 -14.23 -15.93
N LYS A 55 10.76 -12.99 -16.14
CA LYS A 55 10.90 -11.90 -15.16
C LYS A 55 10.13 -12.19 -13.87
N PHE A 56 8.92 -12.72 -13.99
CA PHE A 56 8.15 -13.11 -12.81
C PHE A 56 8.85 -14.22 -12.03
N ARG A 57 9.39 -15.23 -12.72
CA ARG A 57 10.17 -16.30 -12.08
C ARG A 57 11.38 -15.76 -11.32
N GLU A 58 12.12 -14.82 -11.90
CA GLU A 58 13.25 -14.18 -11.22
C GLU A 58 12.80 -13.38 -9.99
N LEU A 59 11.68 -12.65 -10.07
CA LEU A 59 11.10 -11.98 -8.92
C LEU A 59 10.73 -12.99 -7.83
N PHE A 60 10.04 -14.07 -8.20
CA PHE A 60 9.60 -15.09 -7.25
C PHE A 60 10.78 -15.79 -6.56
N GLN A 61 11.84 -16.11 -7.31
CA GLN A 61 13.09 -16.64 -6.75
C GLN A 61 13.75 -15.68 -5.76
N LYS A 62 13.71 -14.37 -6.02
CA LYS A 62 14.19 -13.38 -5.04
C LYS A 62 13.30 -13.37 -3.80
N LEU A 63 11.97 -13.37 -3.97
CA LEU A 63 11.03 -13.40 -2.85
C LEU A 63 11.22 -14.64 -1.97
N MET A 64 11.58 -15.81 -2.53
CA MET A 64 11.91 -17.02 -1.75
C MET A 64 13.14 -16.84 -0.84
N LEU A 65 14.07 -15.95 -1.18
CA LEU A 65 15.30 -15.71 -0.42
C LEU A 65 15.16 -14.62 0.65
N GLU A 66 14.08 -13.84 0.61
CA GLU A 66 13.83 -12.75 1.55
C GLU A 66 12.97 -13.23 2.72
N ASP A 67 13.30 -12.82 3.94
CA ASP A 67 12.42 -13.05 5.10
C ASP A 67 11.24 -12.07 5.09
N ASN A 68 11.47 -10.84 4.59
CA ASN A 68 10.49 -9.77 4.54
C ASN A 68 10.49 -9.11 3.16
N ALA A 69 9.32 -8.82 2.61
CA ALA A 69 9.21 -8.11 1.35
C ALA A 69 7.88 -7.36 1.24
N ILE A 70 7.91 -6.24 0.52
CA ILE A 70 6.71 -5.49 0.12
C ILE A 70 6.62 -5.55 -1.40
N ILE A 71 5.53 -6.06 -1.94
CA ILE A 71 5.29 -6.16 -3.38
C ILE A 71 4.18 -5.19 -3.75
N ASP A 72 4.52 -4.07 -4.38
CA ASP A 72 3.56 -3.06 -4.85
C ASP A 72 3.14 -3.37 -6.29
N VAL A 73 1.93 -3.89 -6.47
CA VAL A 73 1.44 -4.32 -7.79
C VAL A 73 0.70 -3.19 -8.47
N GLY A 74 1.26 -2.67 -9.56
CA GLY A 74 0.60 -1.65 -10.39
C GLY A 74 -0.74 -2.17 -10.95
N ALA A 75 -1.75 -1.29 -11.04
CA ALA A 75 -3.10 -1.64 -11.49
C ALA A 75 -3.11 -2.37 -12.85
N SER A 76 -2.28 -1.91 -13.79
CA SER A 76 -2.12 -2.47 -15.13
C SER A 76 -1.39 -3.83 -15.18
N ASN A 77 -0.82 -4.28 -14.06
CA ASN A 77 -0.07 -5.54 -13.97
C ASN A 77 -0.75 -6.59 -13.08
N VAL A 78 -1.94 -6.30 -12.54
CA VAL A 78 -2.65 -7.20 -11.61
C VAL A 78 -3.00 -8.52 -12.29
N GLU A 79 -3.57 -8.49 -13.49
CA GLU A 79 -3.97 -9.71 -14.22
C GLU A 79 -2.76 -10.60 -14.51
N ASP A 80 -1.69 -10.01 -15.04
CA ASP A 80 -0.43 -10.70 -15.30
C ASP A 80 0.17 -11.27 -14.01
N PHE A 81 0.18 -10.51 -12.92
CA PHE A 81 0.69 -10.98 -11.63
C PHE A 81 -0.10 -12.19 -11.12
N MET A 82 -1.43 -12.15 -11.19
CA MET A 82 -2.31 -13.22 -10.74
C MET A 82 -2.18 -14.47 -11.60
N SER A 83 -2.15 -14.33 -12.93
CA SER A 83 -1.96 -15.44 -13.86
C SER A 83 -0.60 -16.13 -13.66
N ASN A 84 0.45 -15.34 -13.44
CA ASN A 84 1.75 -15.93 -13.12
C ASN A 84 1.72 -16.65 -11.77
N LEU A 85 1.08 -16.07 -10.74
CA LEU A 85 0.97 -16.68 -9.42
C LEU A 85 0.22 -18.03 -9.45
N GLU A 86 -0.84 -18.17 -10.25
CA GLU A 86 -1.55 -19.45 -10.46
C GLU A 86 -0.66 -20.53 -11.08
N GLY A 87 0.31 -20.13 -11.92
CA GLY A 87 1.21 -21.05 -12.61
C GLY A 87 2.30 -21.69 -11.73
N PHE A 88 2.50 -21.20 -10.51
CA PHE A 88 3.44 -21.78 -9.54
C PHE A 88 2.67 -22.45 -8.41
N GLU A 89 2.68 -23.78 -8.41
CA GLU A 89 2.12 -24.59 -7.33
C GLU A 89 2.77 -24.17 -5.99
N GLU A 90 1.96 -24.01 -4.94
CA GLU A 90 2.37 -23.54 -3.59
C GLU A 90 2.93 -22.11 -3.53
N ALA A 91 3.00 -21.34 -4.62
CA ALA A 91 3.58 -19.99 -4.58
C ALA A 91 2.78 -18.97 -3.74
N HIS A 92 1.49 -19.21 -3.57
CA HIS A 92 0.64 -18.42 -2.70
C HIS A 92 0.94 -18.65 -1.20
N ASP A 93 1.63 -19.75 -0.86
CA ASP A 93 2.07 -20.01 0.51
C ASP A 93 3.24 -19.11 0.92
N GLU A 94 4.08 -18.71 -0.05
CA GLU A 94 5.16 -17.75 0.15
C GLU A 94 4.66 -16.32 0.42
N ILE A 95 3.39 -16.01 0.16
CA ILE A 95 2.82 -14.70 0.44
C ILE A 95 2.01 -14.79 1.73
N ASP A 96 2.41 -13.99 2.73
CA ASP A 96 1.74 -13.96 4.03
C ASP A 96 0.40 -13.23 3.93
N TYR A 97 0.39 -12.07 3.26
CA TYR A 97 -0.81 -11.23 3.16
C TYR A 97 -0.95 -10.54 1.80
N TYR A 98 -2.21 -10.43 1.35
CA TYR A 98 -2.66 -9.59 0.25
C TYR A 98 -3.42 -8.40 0.84
N VAL A 99 -2.73 -7.26 0.93
CA VAL A 99 -3.31 -6.00 1.39
C VAL A 99 -4.04 -5.33 0.24
N VAL A 100 -5.35 -5.15 0.41
CA VAL A 100 -6.24 -4.61 -0.62
C VAL A 100 -6.76 -3.25 -0.17
N PRO A 101 -6.17 -2.13 -0.63
CA PRO A 101 -6.69 -0.81 -0.31
C PRO A 101 -7.93 -0.48 -1.13
N VAL A 102 -8.89 0.19 -0.50
CA VAL A 102 -10.13 0.62 -1.15
C VAL A 102 -10.45 2.07 -0.78
N THR A 103 -11.02 2.83 -1.71
CA THR A 103 -11.58 4.17 -1.46
C THR A 103 -13.11 4.13 -1.54
N SER A 104 -13.79 5.14 -1.00
CA SER A 104 -15.25 5.13 -0.82
C SER A 104 -16.07 5.25 -2.12
N GLY A 105 -15.43 5.40 -3.28
CA GLY A 105 -16.13 5.47 -4.56
C GLY A 105 -16.80 4.15 -4.93
N THR A 106 -18.01 4.22 -5.50
CA THR A 106 -18.83 3.05 -5.86
C THR A 106 -18.10 2.11 -6.82
N LYS A 107 -17.39 2.68 -7.80
CA LYS A 107 -16.63 1.92 -8.79
C LYS A 107 -15.48 1.18 -8.11
N GLU A 108 -14.72 1.89 -7.29
CA GLU A 108 -13.56 1.38 -6.56
C GLU A 108 -13.93 0.24 -5.61
N GLN A 109 -15.03 0.38 -4.86
CA GLN A 109 -15.54 -0.70 -4.00
C GLN A 109 -16.00 -1.92 -4.80
N THR A 110 -16.65 -1.71 -5.94
CA THR A 110 -17.13 -2.80 -6.81
C THR A 110 -15.96 -3.56 -7.44
N GLU A 111 -14.97 -2.84 -7.99
CA GLU A 111 -13.75 -3.45 -8.54
C GLU A 111 -12.93 -4.17 -7.47
N THR A 112 -12.89 -3.63 -6.25
CA THR A 112 -12.25 -4.29 -5.10
C THR A 112 -12.95 -5.62 -4.75
N ALA A 113 -14.29 -5.64 -4.74
CA ALA A 113 -15.04 -6.88 -4.51
C ALA A 113 -14.75 -7.94 -5.60
N THR A 114 -14.62 -7.52 -6.87
CA THR A 114 -14.22 -8.41 -7.97
C THR A 114 -12.83 -9.00 -7.75
N LEU A 115 -11.84 -8.17 -7.40
CA LEU A 115 -10.47 -8.62 -7.10
C LEU A 115 -10.45 -9.68 -5.99
N ILE A 116 -11.15 -9.41 -4.89
CA ILE A 116 -11.23 -10.33 -3.76
C ILE A 116 -11.87 -11.66 -4.19
N GLY A 117 -12.92 -11.61 -5.02
CA GLY A 117 -13.52 -12.79 -5.62
C GLY A 117 -12.50 -13.62 -6.42
N THR A 118 -11.63 -12.96 -7.19
CA THR A 118 -10.55 -13.62 -7.93
C THR A 118 -9.52 -14.26 -6.99
N LEU A 119 -9.03 -13.53 -5.99
CA LEU A 119 -8.08 -14.05 -4.99
C LEU A 119 -8.66 -15.28 -4.25
N ALA A 120 -9.93 -15.22 -3.86
CA ALA A 120 -10.61 -16.34 -3.21
C ALA A 120 -10.79 -17.54 -4.15
N ALA A 121 -11.09 -17.31 -5.43
CA ALA A 121 -11.21 -18.38 -6.44
C ALA A 121 -9.87 -19.09 -6.71
N MET A 122 -8.75 -18.39 -6.52
CA MET A 122 -7.40 -18.98 -6.53
C MET A 122 -7.07 -19.81 -5.29
N GLY A 123 -7.97 -19.87 -4.30
CA GLY A 123 -7.78 -20.62 -3.07
C GLY A 123 -7.05 -19.87 -1.96
N ILE A 124 -6.81 -18.56 -2.11
CA ILE A 124 -6.15 -17.77 -1.06
C ILE A 124 -7.09 -17.68 0.16
N PRO A 125 -6.63 -18.06 1.37
CA PRO A 125 -7.46 -18.01 2.57
C PRO A 125 -7.93 -16.59 2.90
N ALA A 126 -9.18 -16.47 3.38
CA ALA A 126 -9.79 -15.18 3.75
C ALA A 126 -8.93 -14.36 4.72
N HIS A 127 -8.29 -15.01 5.70
CA HIS A 127 -7.41 -14.34 6.67
C HIS A 127 -6.10 -13.82 6.08
N LYS A 128 -5.71 -14.22 4.85
CA LYS A 128 -4.57 -13.64 4.14
C LYS A 128 -4.97 -12.40 3.33
N ILE A 129 -6.25 -12.24 2.97
CA ILE A 129 -6.76 -11.09 2.19
C ILE A 129 -7.22 -10.01 3.18
N ARG A 130 -6.44 -8.94 3.33
CA ARG A 130 -6.62 -7.92 4.37
C ARG A 130 -7.02 -6.59 3.74
N LEU A 131 -8.23 -6.11 4.03
CA LEU A 131 -8.71 -4.82 3.49
C LEU A 131 -8.15 -3.63 4.28
N VAL A 132 -7.80 -2.55 3.57
CA VAL A 132 -7.48 -1.23 4.17
C VAL A 132 -8.44 -0.18 3.63
N PHE A 133 -9.22 0.44 4.51
CA PHE A 133 -10.09 1.56 4.16
C PHE A 133 -9.23 2.81 3.99
N ASN A 134 -9.04 3.27 2.75
CA ASN A 134 -8.16 4.39 2.43
C ASN A 134 -8.96 5.65 2.07
N ARG A 135 -8.39 6.80 2.40
CA ARG A 135 -9.00 8.13 2.22
C ARG A 135 -10.37 8.26 2.88
N VAL A 136 -10.50 7.70 4.08
CA VAL A 136 -11.71 7.85 4.91
C VAL A 136 -11.90 9.33 5.26
N LYS A 137 -13.08 9.88 5.03
CA LYS A 137 -13.35 11.31 5.30
C LYS A 137 -13.96 11.53 6.67
N SER A 138 -14.82 10.61 7.08
CA SER A 138 -15.65 10.71 8.28
C SER A 138 -15.79 9.37 8.98
N ASP A 139 -16.42 8.39 8.34
CA ASP A 139 -16.86 7.16 8.98
C ASP A 139 -16.84 5.99 7.99
N VAL A 140 -16.32 4.85 8.44
CA VAL A 140 -16.09 3.69 7.58
C VAL A 140 -17.41 3.02 7.20
N ASP A 141 -18.30 2.83 8.16
CA ASP A 141 -19.53 2.04 7.97
C ASP A 141 -20.45 2.67 6.91
N SER A 142 -20.56 4.00 6.94
CA SER A 142 -21.33 4.76 5.96
C SER A 142 -20.64 4.89 4.59
N GLU A 143 -19.33 5.13 4.54
CA GLU A 143 -18.59 5.38 3.30
C GLU A 143 -18.30 4.10 2.50
N PHE A 144 -18.18 2.95 3.17
CA PHE A 144 -17.71 1.68 2.57
C PHE A 144 -18.77 0.57 2.60
N SER A 145 -20.05 0.95 2.62
CA SER A 145 -21.18 0.02 2.74
C SER A 145 -21.20 -1.09 1.68
N ILE A 146 -20.72 -0.85 0.45
CA ILE A 146 -20.72 -1.86 -0.62
C ILE A 146 -19.75 -2.98 -0.30
N ILE A 147 -18.50 -2.64 0.05
CA ILE A 147 -17.49 -3.66 0.34
C ILE A 147 -17.75 -4.37 1.68
N ILE A 148 -18.31 -3.66 2.67
CA ILE A 148 -18.76 -4.26 3.93
C ILE A 148 -19.91 -5.24 3.69
N SER A 149 -20.93 -4.86 2.91
CA SER A 149 -22.02 -5.78 2.55
C SER A 149 -21.52 -7.00 1.75
N TYR A 150 -20.49 -6.81 0.93
CA TYR A 150 -19.84 -7.91 0.21
C TYR A 150 -19.14 -8.87 1.19
N HIS A 151 -18.37 -8.34 2.15
CA HIS A 151 -17.77 -9.10 3.24
C HIS A 151 -18.79 -9.96 3.97
N ASP A 152 -19.88 -9.35 4.46
CA ASP A 152 -20.89 -10.03 5.26
C ASP A 152 -21.55 -11.20 4.54
N ARG A 153 -21.63 -11.12 3.20
CA ARG A 153 -22.20 -12.19 2.36
C ARG A 153 -21.21 -13.31 2.05
N THR A 154 -19.93 -13.00 1.80
CA THR A 154 -18.98 -13.98 1.27
C THR A 154 -18.00 -14.51 2.30
N GLN A 155 -17.67 -13.72 3.33
CA GLN A 155 -16.62 -14.00 4.31
C GLN A 155 -15.29 -14.40 3.65
N SER A 156 -15.03 -13.88 2.45
CA SER A 156 -13.90 -14.28 1.60
C SER A 156 -12.61 -13.50 1.86
N PHE A 157 -12.63 -12.60 2.85
CA PHE A 157 -11.51 -11.74 3.21
C PHE A 157 -11.73 -11.20 4.63
N TRP A 158 -10.73 -10.58 5.20
CA TRP A 158 -10.77 -10.00 6.54
C TRP A 158 -10.86 -8.46 6.48
N ILE A 159 -11.68 -7.90 7.38
CA ILE A 159 -11.82 -6.45 7.59
C ILE A 159 -11.70 -6.09 9.06
N ASN A 160 -11.19 -4.89 9.34
CA ASN A 160 -11.22 -4.23 10.64
C ASN A 160 -11.30 -2.73 10.42
N THR A 161 -12.28 -2.04 11.01
CA THR A 161 -12.48 -0.59 10.81
C THR A 161 -11.34 0.26 11.40
N GLN A 162 -10.48 -0.31 12.25
CA GLN A 162 -9.24 0.34 12.68
C GLN A 162 -8.14 0.32 11.61
N CYS A 163 -8.27 -0.52 10.58
CA CYS A 163 -7.40 -0.51 9.39
C CYS A 163 -7.82 0.59 8.41
N SER A 164 -7.90 1.83 8.93
CA SER A 164 -8.42 3.00 8.22
C SER A 164 -7.39 4.12 8.14
N ILE A 165 -7.10 4.55 6.92
CA ILE A 165 -6.26 5.71 6.64
C ILE A 165 -7.18 6.87 6.25
N PHE A 166 -7.23 7.89 7.10
CA PHE A 166 -8.02 9.08 6.85
C PHE A 166 -7.38 9.95 5.75
N GLU A 167 -8.22 10.65 5.00
CA GLU A 167 -7.78 11.61 3.99
C GLU A 167 -6.85 12.66 4.61
N THR A 168 -5.72 12.90 3.96
CA THR A 168 -4.70 13.84 4.41
C THR A 168 -3.90 14.38 3.23
N GLU A 169 -3.62 15.68 3.25
CA GLU A 169 -2.77 16.34 2.26
C GLU A 169 -1.27 16.00 2.45
N LEU A 170 -0.91 15.34 3.55
CA LEU A 170 0.47 15.03 3.89
C LEU A 170 1.17 14.22 2.80
N PHE A 171 0.55 13.16 2.29
CA PHE A 171 1.21 12.27 1.33
C PHE A 171 1.48 12.96 -0.01
N ASP A 172 0.55 13.80 -0.46
CA ASP A 172 0.72 14.59 -1.68
C ASP A 172 1.85 15.61 -1.51
N ALA A 173 1.89 16.29 -0.35
CA ALA A 173 2.96 17.24 -0.03
C ALA A 173 4.34 16.57 0.06
N LEU A 174 4.43 15.39 0.69
CA LEU A 174 5.66 14.59 0.77
C LEU A 174 6.14 14.17 -0.64
N SER A 175 5.21 13.73 -1.49
CA SER A 175 5.48 13.34 -2.88
C SER A 175 6.04 14.49 -3.72
N VAL A 176 5.37 15.66 -3.68
CA VAL A 176 5.83 16.89 -4.39
C VAL A 176 7.24 17.29 -3.94
N LYS A 177 7.52 17.18 -2.65
CA LYS A 177 8.82 17.51 -2.06
C LYS A 177 9.87 16.40 -2.22
N ARG A 178 9.49 15.21 -2.71
CA ARG A 178 10.34 14.02 -2.83
C ARG A 178 11.03 13.65 -1.51
N ILE A 179 10.32 13.79 -0.40
CA ILE A 179 10.78 13.40 0.94
C ILE A 179 9.92 12.26 1.47
N SER A 180 10.54 11.31 2.18
CA SER A 180 9.79 10.24 2.85
C SER A 180 9.24 10.74 4.19
N LEU A 181 8.17 10.09 4.67
CA LEU A 181 7.64 10.34 6.01
C LEU A 181 8.73 10.14 7.08
N ASN A 182 9.55 9.09 6.94
CA ASN A 182 10.66 8.82 7.86
C ASN A 182 11.70 9.93 7.86
N ALA A 183 12.09 10.44 6.68
CA ALA A 183 13.05 11.54 6.58
C ALA A 183 12.50 12.82 7.25
N LEU A 184 11.22 13.14 7.02
CA LEU A 184 10.57 14.28 7.66
C LEU A 184 10.50 14.13 9.20
N MET A 185 10.25 12.91 9.68
CA MET A 185 10.16 12.61 11.11
C MET A 185 11.53 12.59 11.81
N ALA A 186 12.58 12.18 11.09
CA ALA A 186 13.96 12.14 11.59
C ALA A 186 14.65 13.51 11.54
N ASP A 187 14.10 14.48 10.82
CA ASP A 187 14.66 15.83 10.77
C ASP A 187 14.52 16.53 12.13
N GLU A 188 15.66 16.87 12.74
CA GLU A 188 15.75 17.53 14.05
C GLU A 188 15.64 19.06 13.98
N THR A 189 15.51 19.64 12.78
CA THR A 189 15.43 21.10 12.61
C THR A 189 14.27 21.71 13.38
N ASP A 190 14.56 22.66 14.28
CA ASP A 190 13.56 23.41 15.06
C ASP A 190 13.01 24.59 14.24
N TYR A 191 12.19 24.25 13.25
CA TYR A 191 11.50 25.24 12.40
C TYR A 191 10.65 26.22 13.19
N LYS A 192 10.13 25.84 14.36
CA LYS A 192 9.35 26.73 15.22
C LYS A 192 10.19 27.88 15.75
N THR A 193 11.45 27.61 16.11
CA THR A 193 12.39 28.64 16.54
C THR A 193 12.89 29.46 15.35
N LEU A 194 13.20 28.83 14.21
CA LEU A 194 13.59 29.53 12.98
C LEU A 194 12.53 30.54 12.53
N LEU A 195 11.24 30.20 12.60
CA LEU A 195 10.13 31.10 12.24
C LEU A 195 10.03 32.37 13.08
N LYS A 196 10.65 32.40 14.27
CA LYS A 196 10.69 33.59 15.14
C LYS A 196 11.80 34.56 14.76
N ASP A 197 12.76 34.13 13.94
CA ASP A 197 13.82 34.99 13.45
C ASP A 197 13.26 36.02 12.47
N LYS A 198 13.27 37.29 12.89
CA LYS A 198 12.78 38.42 12.08
C LYS A 198 13.81 38.92 11.07
N SER A 199 15.05 38.45 11.15
CA SER A 199 16.12 38.80 10.21
C SER A 199 16.18 37.90 8.98
N ALA A 200 15.50 36.74 9.04
CA ALA A 200 15.41 35.80 7.93
C ALA A 200 14.60 36.36 6.75
N SER A 201 14.95 35.90 5.54
CA SER A 201 14.24 36.25 4.32
C SER A 201 12.79 35.72 4.31
N MET A 202 11.92 36.30 3.50
CA MET A 202 10.56 35.78 3.35
C MET A 202 10.57 34.35 2.76
N GLU A 203 11.45 34.09 1.79
CA GLU A 203 11.61 32.79 1.15
C GLU A 203 12.00 31.70 2.18
N ASP A 204 12.97 31.97 3.06
CA ASP A 204 13.35 31.02 4.11
C ASP A 204 12.20 30.76 5.08
N ARG A 205 11.46 31.82 5.47
CA ARG A 205 10.33 31.70 6.39
C ARG A 205 9.17 30.93 5.77
N GLU A 206 8.95 31.03 4.46
CA GLU A 206 7.97 30.21 3.75
C GLU A 206 8.34 28.73 3.84
N VAL A 207 9.60 28.39 3.50
CA VAL A 207 10.11 27.01 3.60
C VAL A 207 9.97 26.47 5.02
N TRP A 208 10.39 27.23 6.04
CA TRP A 208 10.29 26.79 7.43
C TRP A 208 8.85 26.61 7.90
N SER A 209 7.92 27.48 7.46
CA SER A 209 6.51 27.37 7.84
C SER A 209 5.86 26.13 7.25
N ASP A 210 6.19 25.82 6.01
CA ASP A 210 5.74 24.62 5.32
C ASP A 210 6.26 23.35 6.00
N PHE A 211 7.57 23.23 6.21
CA PHE A 211 8.14 22.07 6.91
C PHE A 211 7.64 21.93 8.36
N TYR A 212 7.42 23.03 9.08
CA TYR A 212 6.83 22.99 10.40
C TYR A 212 5.40 22.44 10.37
N GLY A 213 4.57 22.91 9.42
CA GLY A 213 3.22 22.41 9.21
C GLY A 213 3.21 20.91 8.89
N LEU A 214 4.08 20.47 7.97
CA LEU A 214 4.22 19.06 7.62
C LEU A 214 4.65 18.20 8.82
N LYS A 215 5.58 18.66 9.66
CA LYS A 215 5.97 17.94 10.89
C LYS A 215 4.81 17.79 11.87
N LEU A 216 3.94 18.80 12.00
CA LEU A 216 2.77 18.71 12.87
C LEU A 216 1.77 17.66 12.35
N LEU A 217 1.50 17.65 11.05
CA LEU A 217 0.64 16.65 10.40
C LEU A 217 1.23 15.24 10.50
N ALA A 218 2.52 15.10 10.18
CA ALA A 218 3.24 13.83 10.15
C ALA A 218 3.18 13.09 11.48
N LYS A 219 3.35 13.78 12.62
CA LYS A 219 3.25 13.15 13.95
C LYS A 219 1.87 12.54 14.22
N GLY A 220 0.80 13.22 13.78
CA GLY A 220 -0.56 12.72 13.94
C GLY A 220 -0.83 11.53 13.03
N VAL A 221 -0.49 11.66 11.75
CA VAL A 221 -0.68 10.62 10.74
C VAL A 221 0.15 9.38 11.08
N ASN A 222 1.43 9.52 11.42
CA ASN A 222 2.30 8.38 11.72
C ASN A 222 1.77 7.52 12.88
N ARG A 223 1.28 8.15 13.96
CA ARG A 223 0.67 7.40 15.08
C ARG A 223 -0.57 6.62 14.66
N LYS A 224 -1.38 7.16 13.75
CA LYS A 224 -2.54 6.43 13.19
C LYS A 224 -2.07 5.27 12.31
N LEU A 225 -1.03 5.47 11.50
CA LEU A 225 -0.45 4.39 10.69
C LEU A 225 0.17 3.29 11.55
N ASP A 226 0.71 3.59 12.74
CA ASP A 226 1.16 2.58 13.72
C ASP A 226 -0.01 1.68 14.16
N VAL A 227 -1.18 2.27 14.43
CA VAL A 227 -2.41 1.52 14.75
C VAL A 227 -2.84 0.68 13.56
N VAL A 228 -2.93 1.27 12.36
CA VAL A 228 -3.33 0.54 11.15
C VAL A 228 -2.42 -0.67 10.92
N PHE A 229 -1.10 -0.52 11.01
CA PHE A 229 -0.15 -1.62 10.83
C PHE A 229 -0.33 -2.72 11.88
N THR A 230 -0.47 -2.33 13.15
CA THR A 230 -0.66 -3.27 14.26
C THR A 230 -1.94 -4.08 14.09
N GLU A 231 -3.04 -3.42 13.71
CA GLU A 231 -4.34 -4.08 13.53
C GLU A 231 -4.37 -4.93 12.27
N LEU A 232 -3.72 -4.50 11.19
CA LEU A 232 -3.67 -5.21 9.90
C LEU A 232 -3.00 -6.58 10.00
N PHE A 233 -1.97 -6.69 10.85
CA PHE A 233 -1.17 -7.90 11.03
C PHE A 233 -1.27 -8.50 12.44
N ARG A 234 -2.31 -8.12 13.21
CA ARG A 234 -2.56 -8.77 14.48
C ARG A 234 -2.88 -10.25 14.23
N GLU A 235 -2.08 -11.13 14.82
CA GLU A 235 -2.42 -12.55 14.90
C GLU A 235 -3.68 -12.69 15.78
N GLU A 236 -4.79 -13.08 15.16
CA GLU A 236 -5.98 -13.47 15.92
C GLU A 236 -5.66 -14.81 16.58
N ALA A 237 -5.78 -14.87 17.91
CA ALA A 237 -5.80 -16.15 18.59
C ALA A 237 -6.99 -16.94 18.02
N LEU A 238 -6.70 -17.97 17.22
CA LEU A 238 -7.69 -18.93 16.74
C LEU A 238 -8.52 -19.40 17.94
N GLN A 239 -9.77 -18.96 18.02
CA GLN A 239 -10.77 -19.48 18.97
C GLN A 239 -11.54 -20.62 18.31
#